data_AF-A0A926MVI2-F1
#
_entry.id   AF-A0A926MVI2-F1
#
_cell.length_a   1.000
_cell.length_b   1.000
_cell.length_c   1.000
_cell.angle_alpha   90.00
_cell.angle_beta   90.00
_cell.angle_gamma   90.00
#
_symmetry.space_group_name_H-M   'P 1'
#
loop_
_entity.id
_entity.type
_entity.pdbx_description
1 polymer ?
#
loop_
_entity_poly.entity_id
_entity_poly.type
_entity_poly.pdbx_seq_one_letter_code
_entity_poly.pdbx_strand_id
1 'polypeptide(L)'
;MNLRKIIIFQHEVLFNVLNEINEILNFNLIKIDELSKEDIEKYSELDTLVISKSEKVQFKNRLVVEEKPIKIEKLLELINLKFLKDKFNYQSDVSIGSYKLNL
;
A
#
# COMPACT_ATOMS: atom_id res chain seq x y z
N MET A 1 -9.06 -5.54 15.14
CA MET A 1 -9.19 -4.76 13.89
C MET A 1 -7.81 -4.71 13.27
N ASN A 2 -7.60 -5.25 12.07
CA ASN A 2 -6.30 -5.13 11.40
C ASN A 2 -6.14 -3.68 10.94
N LEU A 3 -5.16 -2.99 11.52
CA LEU A 3 -4.75 -1.67 11.08
C LEU A 3 -4.00 -1.81 9.76
N ARG A 4 -4.54 -1.21 8.70
CA ARG A 4 -3.86 -1.16 7.40
C ARG A 4 -2.65 -0.24 7.53
N LYS A 5 -1.48 -0.73 7.13
CA LYS A 5 -0.22 0.02 7.16
C LYS A 5 0.01 0.70 5.81
N ILE A 6 0.29 1.99 5.84
CA ILE A 6 0.66 2.77 4.65
C ILE A 6 2.08 3.29 4.86
N ILE A 7 2.93 2.99 3.90
CA ILE A 7 4.35 3.33 3.93
C ILE A 7 4.62 4.31 2.82
N ILE A 8 5.16 5.47 3.18
CA ILE A 8 5.38 6.56 2.25
C ILE A 8 6.88 6.67 2.02
N PHE A 9 7.28 6.32 0.79
CA PHE A 9 8.68 6.30 0.37
C PHE A 9 9.05 7.59 -0.36
N GLN A 10 10.03 8.31 0.19
CA GLN A 10 10.60 9.54 -0.41
C GLN A 10 9.55 10.59 -0.83
N HIS A 11 8.48 10.73 -0.04
CA HIS A 11 7.40 11.67 -0.33
C HIS A 11 6.88 12.36 0.95
N GLU A 12 7.75 13.13 1.60
CA GLU A 12 7.46 13.82 2.87
C GLU A 12 6.20 14.68 2.86
N VAL A 13 5.96 15.45 1.80
CA VAL A 13 4.75 16.30 1.69
C VAL A 13 3.46 15.47 1.78
N LEU A 14 3.45 14.28 1.18
CA LEU A 14 2.28 13.41 1.20
C LEU A 14 2.12 12.76 2.59
N PHE A 15 3.24 12.42 3.23
CA PHE A 15 3.22 11.92 4.60
C PHE A 15 2.63 12.94 5.55
N ASN A 16 3.07 14.20 5.49
CA ASN A 16 2.55 15.25 6.37
C ASN A 16 1.04 15.44 6.16
N VAL A 17 0.59 15.55 4.90
CA VAL A 17 -0.84 15.69 4.58
C VAL A 17 -1.66 14.51 5.11
N LEU A 18 -1.21 13.27 4.89
CA LEU A 18 -1.90 12.08 5.38
C LEU A 18 -1.87 11.97 6.90
N ASN A 19 -0.78 12.40 7.54
CA ASN A 19 -0.61 12.38 8.99
C ASN A 19 -1.57 13.38 9.67
N GLU A 20 -1.77 14.56 9.07
CA GLU A 20 -2.75 15.54 9.56
C GLU A 20 -4.18 15.01 9.55
N ILE A 21 -4.56 14.24 8.53
CA ILE A 21 -5.91 13.66 8.42
C ILE A 21 -6.00 12.24 9.02
N ASN A 22 -4.94 11.75 9.66
CA ASN A 22 -4.87 10.37 10.13
C ASN A 22 -5.84 10.07 11.29
N GLU A 23 -6.22 11.10 12.06
CA GLU A 23 -7.25 11.01 13.11
C GLU A 23 -8.58 10.47 12.59
N ILE A 24 -8.89 10.71 11.31
CA ILE A 24 -10.12 10.27 10.65
C ILE A 24 -9.93 8.92 9.96
N LEU A 25 -8.73 8.68 9.41
CA LEU A 25 -8.45 7.53 8.54
C LEU A 25 -8.06 6.26 9.30
N ASN A 26 -7.52 6.37 10.51
CA ASN A 26 -7.04 5.23 11.31
C ASN A 26 -6.04 4.32 10.56
N PHE A 27 -5.19 4.89 9.72
CA PHE A 27 -4.09 4.16 9.07
C PHE A 27 -2.83 4.18 9.93
N ASN A 28 -2.06 3.11 9.87
CA ASN A 28 -0.72 3.10 10.46
C ASN A 28 0.26 3.66 9.42
N LEU A 29 0.59 4.95 9.53
CA LEU A 29 1.44 5.68 8.59
C LEU A 29 2.91 5.57 9.00
N ILE A 30 3.77 5.16 8.07
CA ILE A 30 5.22 5.05 8.27
C ILE A 30 5.93 5.81 7.15
N LYS A 31 6.85 6.72 7.51
CA LYS A 31 7.72 7.42 6.55
C LYS A 31 9.03 6.65 6.41
N ILE A 32 9.50 6.49 5.18
CA ILE A 32 10.80 5.88 4.88
C ILE A 32 11.51 6.70 3.80
N ASP A 33 12.75 7.09 4.09
CA ASP A 33 13.59 7.85 3.17
C ASP A 33 14.63 6.97 2.46
N GLU A 34 15.09 5.90 3.12
CA GLU A 34 16.04 4.93 2.59
C GLU A 34 15.49 3.51 2.73
N LEU A 35 15.65 2.70 1.68
CA LEU A 35 15.10 1.35 1.64
C LEU A 35 16.22 0.30 1.77
N SER A 36 16.22 -0.43 2.88
CA SER A 36 17.08 -1.62 3.03
C SER A 36 16.40 -2.87 2.47
N LYS A 37 17.15 -3.97 2.25
CA LYS A 37 16.54 -5.24 1.80
C LYS A 37 15.61 -5.86 2.87
N GLU A 38 15.91 -5.61 4.14
CA GLU A 38 15.14 -6.10 5.30
C GLU A 38 13.77 -5.40 5.39
N ASP A 39 13.73 -4.11 5.05
CA ASP A 39 12.50 -3.36 4.89
C ASP A 39 11.57 -3.98 3.84
N ILE A 40 12.13 -4.51 2.75
CA ILE A 40 11.34 -5.06 1.65
C ILE A 40 10.53 -6.29 2.10
N GLU A 41 11.16 -7.20 2.86
CA GLU A 41 10.49 -8.38 3.39
C GLU A 41 9.44 -8.02 4.43
N LYS A 42 9.75 -7.06 5.31
CA LYS A 42 8.83 -6.59 6.36
C LYS A 42 7.58 -5.89 5.81
N TYR A 43 7.69 -5.23 4.66
CA TYR A 43 6.59 -4.47 4.04
C TYR A 43 5.83 -5.24 2.97
N SER A 44 6.17 -6.52 2.77
CA SER A 44 5.48 -7.40 1.84
C SER A 44 4.25 -8.09 2.46
N GLU A 45 3.86 -7.73 3.69
CA GLU A 45 2.65 -8.24 4.37
C GLU A 45 1.36 -7.76 3.66
N LEU A 46 0.31 -8.60 3.69
CA LEU A 46 -0.98 -8.37 3.00
C LEU A 46 -1.69 -7.06 3.36
N ASP A 47 -1.49 -6.58 4.59
CA ASP A 47 -2.11 -5.36 5.10
C ASP A 47 -1.20 -4.12 4.95
N THR A 48 -0.12 -4.21 4.16
CA THR A 48 0.83 -3.12 3.92
C THR A 48 0.76 -2.60 2.49
N LEU A 49 0.73 -1.27 2.33
CA LEU A 49 0.78 -0.58 1.05
C LEU A 49 1.96 0.40 1.01
N VAL A 50 2.79 0.32 -0.02
CA VAL A 50 3.91 1.25 -0.24
C VAL A 50 3.54 2.27 -1.31
N ILE A 51 3.49 3.55 -0.94
CA ILE A 51 3.28 4.69 -1.84
C ILE A 51 4.64 5.31 -2.17
N SER A 52 5.01 5.33 -3.44
CA SER A 52 6.30 5.86 -3.89
C SER A 52 6.13 6.80 -5.09
N LYS A 53 6.97 7.84 -5.17
CA LYS A 53 7.01 8.74 -6.33
C LYS A 53 7.63 8.11 -7.57
N SER A 54 8.54 7.15 -7.41
CA SER A 54 9.30 6.54 -8.50
C SER A 54 8.99 5.06 -8.67
N GLU A 55 9.05 4.58 -9.91
CA GLU A 55 8.85 3.16 -10.23
C GLU A 55 9.99 2.22 -9.82
N LYS A 56 11.07 2.78 -9.26
CA LYS A 56 12.31 2.03 -8.99
C LYS A 56 12.19 0.97 -7.89
N VAL A 57 11.10 0.96 -7.12
CA VAL A 57 10.94 0.03 -6.00
C VAL A 57 10.03 -1.14 -6.37
N GLN A 58 10.57 -2.36 -6.36
CA GLN A 58 9.85 -3.60 -6.72
C GLN A 58 9.06 -4.18 -5.53
N PHE A 59 8.11 -3.43 -5.01
CA PHE A 59 7.12 -3.96 -4.05
C PHE A 59 5.91 -4.55 -4.79
N LYS A 60 5.45 -5.74 -4.39
CA LYS A 60 4.17 -6.31 -4.89
C LYS A 60 2.99 -5.39 -4.58
N ASN A 61 2.97 -4.80 -3.39
CA ASN A 61 1.88 -3.97 -2.87
C ASN A 61 2.22 -2.47 -3.01
N ARG A 62 2.65 -2.05 -4.21
CA ARG A 62 2.98 -0.65 -4.52
C ARG A 62 1.79 0.12 -5.09
N LEU A 63 1.67 1.39 -4.72
CA LEU A 63 0.85 2.40 -5.38
C LEU A 63 1.73 3.51 -5.95
N VAL A 64 1.65 3.77 -7.25
CA VAL A 64 2.26 4.95 -7.88
C VAL A 64 1.16 5.94 -8.20
N VAL A 65 1.34 7.18 -7.77
CA VAL A 65 0.45 8.29 -8.12
C VAL A 65 1.06 9.00 -9.33
N GLU A 66 0.62 8.60 -10.53
CA GLU A 66 1.13 9.14 -11.80
C GLU A 66 0.50 10.49 -12.16
N GLU A 67 -0.81 10.65 -11.93
CA GLU A 67 -1.52 11.90 -12.25
C GLU A 67 -1.54 12.86 -11.06
N LYS A 68 -0.86 14.01 -11.20
CA LYS A 68 -0.85 15.10 -10.21
C LYS A 68 -1.29 16.41 -10.88
N PRO A 69 -2.10 17.25 -10.21
CA PRO A 69 -2.61 17.10 -8.83
C PRO A 69 -3.79 16.12 -8.72
N ILE A 70 -3.89 15.43 -7.57
CA ILE A 70 -4.99 14.51 -7.26
C ILE A 70 -5.80 15.03 -6.06
N LYS A 71 -7.12 14.87 -6.09
CA LYS A 71 -7.97 15.15 -4.92
C LYS A 71 -7.73 14.10 -3.83
N ILE A 72 -7.79 14.50 -2.57
CA ILE A 72 -7.58 13.60 -1.42
C ILE A 72 -8.57 12.41 -1.43
N GLU A 73 -9.82 12.67 -1.83
CA GLU A 73 -10.87 11.63 -1.95
C GLU A 73 -10.49 10.56 -2.98
N LYS A 74 -10.01 11.00 -4.15
CA LYS A 74 -9.58 10.10 -5.23
C LYS A 74 -8.32 9.32 -4.82
N LEU A 75 -7.42 9.95 -4.05
CA LEU A 75 -6.26 9.26 -3.49
C LEU A 75 -6.68 8.15 -2.51
N LEU A 76 -7.62 8.44 -1.61
CA LEU A 76 -8.15 7.47 -0.64
C LEU A 76 -8.87 6.32 -1.35
N GLU A 77 -9.62 6.61 -2.39
CA GLU A 77 -10.26 5.60 -3.24
C GLU A 77 -9.22 4.66 -3.87
N LEU A 78 -8.17 5.21 -4.48
CA LEU A 78 -7.08 4.43 -5.07
C LEU A 78 -6.37 3.54 -4.04
N ILE A 79 -6.09 4.08 -2.85
CA ILE A 79 -5.50 3.33 -1.73
C ILE A 79 -6.40 2.14 -1.36
N ASN A 80 -7.70 2.38 -1.16
CA ASN A 80 -8.65 1.34 -0.79
C ASN A 80 -8.82 0.28 -1.87
N LEU A 81 -8.93 0.68 -3.14
CA LEU A 81 -9.02 -0.23 -4.28
C LEU A 81 -7.80 -1.14 -4.35
N LYS A 82 -6.61 -0.60 -4.12
CA LYS A 82 -5.37 -1.38 -4.11
C LYS A 82 -5.36 -2.43 -2.99
N PHE A 83 -5.74 -2.06 -1.76
CA PHE A 83 -5.90 -3.01 -0.66
C PHE A 83 -6.91 -4.11 -0.96
N LEU A 84 -8.05 -3.77 -1.56
CA LEU A 84 -9.06 -4.75 -1.97
C LEU A 84 -8.51 -5.71 -3.02
N LYS A 85 -7.79 -5.20 -4.02
CA LYS A 85 -7.18 -6.01 -5.07
C LYS A 85 -6.11 -6.96 -4.52
N ASP A 86 -5.25 -6.48 -3.64
CA ASP A 86 -4.21 -7.31 -3.02
C ASP A 86 -4.82 -8.41 -2.13
N LYS A 87 -5.87 -8.06 -1.35
CA LYS A 87 -6.63 -9.04 -0.55
C LYS A 87 -7.34 -10.08 -1.43
N PHE A 88 -7.95 -9.64 -2.52
CA PHE A 88 -8.60 -10.53 -3.49
C PHE A 88 -7.58 -11.49 -4.11
N ASN A 89 -6.47 -10.98 -4.64
CA ASN A 89 -5.41 -11.81 -5.22
C ASN A 89 -4.89 -12.88 -4.23
N TYR A 90 -4.72 -12.52 -2.96
CA TYR A 90 -4.31 -13.48 -1.94
C TYR A 90 -5.36 -14.55 -1.66
N GLN A 91 -6.64 -14.16 -1.62
CA GLN A 91 -7.74 -15.09 -1.40
C GLN A 91 -8.08 -15.90 -2.64
N SER A 92 -7.70 -15.47 -3.83
CA SER A 92 -7.94 -16.19 -5.08
C SER A 92 -6.94 -17.31 -5.30
N ASP A 93 -5.74 -17.31 -4.70
CA ASP A 93 -4.76 -18.41 -4.80
C ASP A 93 -5.11 -19.60 -3.86
N VAL A 94 -6.36 -20.06 -3.88
CA VAL A 94 -6.79 -21.22 -3.06
C VAL A 94 -6.36 -22.50 -3.73
N SER A 95 -5.51 -23.27 -3.04
CA SER A 95 -5.15 -24.62 -3.46
C SER A 95 -6.13 -25.63 -2.86
N ILE A 96 -6.90 -26.33 -3.69
CA ILE A 96 -7.74 -27.47 -3.27
C ILE A 96 -7.11 -28.75 -3.83
N GLY A 97 -6.41 -29.50 -2.98
CA GLY A 97 -5.68 -30.70 -3.38
C GLY A 97 -4.57 -30.37 -4.40
N SER A 98 -4.61 -31.01 -5.57
CA SER A 98 -3.65 -30.78 -6.67
C SER A 98 -4.00 -29.61 -7.58
N TYR A 99 -5.14 -28.95 -7.36
CA TYR A 99 -5.64 -27.89 -8.24
C TYR A 99 -5.52 -26.53 -7.55
N LYS A 100 -5.05 -25.53 -8.30
CA LYS A 100 -5.18 -24.12 -7.92
C LYS A 100 -6.47 -23.59 -8.52
N LEU A 101 -7.41 -23.22 -7.67
CA LEU A 101 -8.57 -22.46 -8.10
C LEU A 101 -8.09 -21.02 -8.35
N ASN A 102 -8.46 -20.42 -9.48
CA ASN A 102 -8.25 -19.00 -9.75
C ASN A 102 -9.65 -18.43 -10.01
N LEU A 103 -10.17 -17.68 -9.03
CA LEU A 103 -11.51 -17.08 -9.06
C LEU A 103 -11.43 -15.61 -9.49
#